data_AF-A0A244CLG5-F1
#
_entry.id   AF-A0A244CLG5-F1
#
_cell.length_a   1.000
_cell.length_b   1.000
_cell.length_c   1.000
_cell.angle_alpha   90.00
_cell.angle_beta   90.00
_cell.angle_gamma   90.00
#
_symmetry.space_group_name_H-M   'P 1'
#
loop_
_entity.id
_entity.type
_entity.pdbx_description
1 polymer ?
#
loop_
_entity_poly.entity_id
_entity_poly.type
_entity_poly.pdbx_seq_one_letter_code
_entity_poly.pdbx_strand_id
1 'polypeptide(L)'
;MYNSSAPSWLYEGSADYLAYEALLSLQSIPQSHYDFFLSTQYEECESALKQKALNNVDNTEYFFAAYSCGRIIFHAMSYQFNENDQFDFWNKLVRSSPVSGYSIEEFKNLITTNSKTNKLYDDFKKVTTSEQYALGAFRMLVGSIDIISTKK
;
A
#
# COMPACT_ATOMS: atom_id res chain seq x y z
N MET A 1 -25.17 0.46 -5.74
CA MET A 1 -24.34 -0.24 -6.74
C MET A 1 -22.89 0.06 -6.39
N TYR A 2 -22.11 -0.95 -6.00
CA TYR A 2 -20.66 -0.81 -5.78
C TYR A 2 -20.05 -0.39 -7.12
N ASN A 3 -19.42 0.78 -7.17
CA ASN A 3 -18.69 1.20 -8.36
C ASN A 3 -17.46 0.26 -8.49
N SER A 4 -17.51 -0.69 -9.42
CA SER A 4 -16.49 -1.74 -9.62
C SER A 4 -15.19 -1.20 -10.26
N SER A 5 -14.86 0.08 -10.05
CA SER A 5 -13.77 0.78 -10.71
C SER A 5 -12.50 0.90 -9.87
N ALA A 6 -12.54 0.49 -8.60
CA ALA A 6 -11.38 0.52 -7.73
C ALA A 6 -10.59 -0.79 -7.88
N PRO A 7 -9.27 -0.73 -8.13
CA PRO A 7 -8.43 -1.91 -8.31
C PRO A 7 -8.37 -2.73 -7.03
N SER A 8 -8.27 -4.07 -7.12
CA SER A 8 -8.37 -4.95 -5.94
C SER A 8 -7.36 -4.61 -4.85
N TRP A 9 -6.15 -4.17 -5.21
CA TRP A 9 -5.11 -3.81 -4.25
C TRP A 9 -5.54 -2.74 -3.25
N LEU A 10 -6.43 -1.82 -3.66
CA LEU A 10 -6.87 -0.72 -2.82
C LEU A 10 -7.66 -1.25 -1.62
N TYR A 11 -8.57 -2.19 -1.85
CA TYR A 11 -9.40 -2.76 -0.79
C TYR A 11 -8.70 -3.92 -0.09
N GLU A 12 -8.23 -4.90 -0.85
CA GLU A 12 -7.61 -6.11 -0.30
C GLU A 12 -6.32 -5.79 0.47
N GLY A 13 -5.48 -4.93 -0.09
CA GLY A 13 -4.26 -4.51 0.57
C GLY A 13 -4.49 -3.65 1.81
N SER A 14 -5.51 -2.80 1.81
CA SER A 14 -5.86 -2.04 3.02
C SER A 14 -6.38 -2.96 4.14
N ALA A 15 -7.16 -3.98 3.78
CA ALA A 15 -7.75 -4.90 4.73
C ALA A 15 -6.65 -5.74 5.37
N ASP A 16 -5.69 -6.20 4.56
CA ASP A 16 -4.53 -6.94 5.02
C ASP A 16 -3.59 -6.06 5.89
N TYR A 17 -3.37 -4.80 5.49
CA TYR A 17 -2.67 -3.82 6.35
C TYR A 17 -3.34 -3.70 7.73
N LEU A 18 -4.63 -3.40 7.77
CA LEU A 18 -5.38 -3.24 9.02
C LEU A 18 -5.38 -4.51 9.86
N ALA A 19 -5.50 -5.68 9.24
CA ALA A 19 -5.50 -6.94 9.95
C ALA A 19 -4.18 -7.16 10.70
N TYR A 20 -3.03 -6.95 10.05
CA TYR A 20 -1.73 -7.11 10.70
C TYR A 20 -1.45 -6.03 11.75
N GLU A 21 -1.83 -4.78 11.50
CA GLU A 21 -1.72 -3.70 12.50
C GLU A 21 -2.57 -4.00 13.73
N ALA A 22 -3.80 -4.52 13.54
CA ALA A 22 -4.67 -4.90 14.64
C ALA A 22 -4.10 -6.09 15.43
N LEU A 23 -3.62 -7.13 14.76
CA LEU A 23 -3.00 -8.29 15.40
C LEU A 23 -1.77 -7.89 16.24
N LEU A 24 -0.93 -6.99 15.72
CA LEU A 24 0.22 -6.47 16.44
C LEU A 24 -0.20 -5.61 17.65
N SER A 25 -1.15 -4.69 17.44
CA SER A 25 -1.64 -3.78 18.49
C SER A 25 -2.33 -4.53 19.64
N LEU A 26 -3.02 -5.63 19.34
CA LEU A 26 -3.66 -6.52 20.31
C LEU A 26 -2.68 -7.51 20.96
N GLN A 27 -1.39 -7.47 20.60
CA GLN A 27 -0.36 -8.40 21.05
C GLN A 27 -0.68 -9.87 20.72
N SER A 28 -1.49 -10.10 19.68
CA SER A 28 -1.85 -11.43 19.17
C SER A 28 -0.72 -12.04 18.34
N ILE A 29 0.17 -11.20 17.80
CA ILE A 29 1.41 -11.60 17.13
C ILE A 29 2.59 -10.80 17.70
N PRO A 30 3.80 -11.37 17.80
CA PRO A 30 4.99 -10.61 18.17
C PRO A 30 5.47 -9.73 17.00
N GLN A 31 6.22 -8.68 17.32
CA GLN A 31 6.83 -7.78 16.31
C GLN A 31 7.62 -8.56 15.25
N SER A 32 8.39 -9.57 15.65
CA SER A 32 9.18 -10.40 14.72
C SER A 32 8.33 -11.14 13.68
N HIS A 33 7.08 -11.51 14.03
CA HIS A 33 6.15 -12.13 13.09
C HIS A 33 5.61 -11.07 12.12
N TYR A 34 5.23 -9.89 12.63
CA TYR A 34 4.80 -8.78 11.79
C TYR A 34 5.87 -8.39 10.76
N ASP A 35 7.12 -8.22 11.20
CA ASP A 35 8.27 -7.84 10.38
C ASP A 35 8.59 -8.89 9.31
N PHE A 36 8.54 -10.17 9.68
CA PHE A 36 8.75 -11.28 8.75
C PHE A 36 7.73 -11.26 7.60
N PHE A 37 6.44 -11.09 7.91
CA PHE A 37 5.40 -11.03 6.89
C PHE A 37 5.47 -9.76 6.05
N LEU A 38 5.82 -8.62 6.66
CA LEU A 38 6.04 -7.38 5.92
C LEU A 38 7.19 -7.53 4.92
N SER A 39 8.32 -8.11 5.32
CA SER A 39 9.44 -8.38 4.42
C SER A 39 9.08 -9.37 3.32
N THR A 40 8.33 -10.42 3.64
CA THR A 40 7.87 -11.42 2.65
C THR A 40 6.98 -10.76 1.59
N GLN A 41 6.02 -9.94 2.01
CA GLN A 41 5.10 -9.26 1.10
C GLN A 41 5.78 -8.18 0.26
N TYR A 42 6.82 -7.54 0.80
CA TYR A 42 7.67 -6.65 0.03
C TYR A 42 8.30 -7.40 -1.16
N GLU A 43 8.93 -8.56 -0.90
CA GLU A 43 9.58 -9.37 -1.92
C GLU A 43 8.58 -9.94 -2.95
N GLU A 44 7.42 -10.38 -2.50
CA GLU A 44 6.31 -10.82 -3.37
C GLU A 44 5.84 -9.69 -4.28
N CYS A 45 5.65 -8.49 -3.72
CA CYS A 45 5.27 -7.32 -4.49
C CYS A 45 6.34 -6.96 -5.53
N GLU A 46 7.62 -6.92 -5.14
CA GLU A 46 8.70 -6.67 -6.07
C GLU A 46 8.73 -7.68 -7.22
N SER A 47 8.49 -8.96 -6.92
CA SER A 47 8.45 -10.03 -7.92
C SER A 47 7.35 -9.79 -8.94
N ALA A 48 6.15 -9.43 -8.50
CA ALA A 48 5.01 -9.13 -9.37
C ALA A 48 5.24 -7.85 -10.21
N LEU A 49 5.77 -6.79 -9.60
CA LEU A 49 6.00 -5.50 -10.27
C LEU A 49 7.13 -5.51 -11.30
N LYS A 50 7.90 -6.61 -11.40
CA LYS A 50 8.79 -6.87 -12.54
C LYS A 50 8.02 -7.17 -13.82
N GLN A 51 6.79 -7.66 -13.71
CA GLN A 51 6.00 -8.20 -14.82
C GLN A 51 4.75 -7.36 -15.09
N LYS A 52 4.10 -6.85 -14.05
CA LYS A 52 2.82 -6.16 -14.14
C LYS A 52 2.76 -4.90 -13.31
N ALA A 53 2.16 -3.85 -13.85
CA ALA A 53 1.76 -2.68 -13.07
C ALA A 53 0.64 -3.07 -12.10
N LEU A 54 0.57 -2.41 -10.95
CA LEU A 54 -0.32 -2.84 -9.86
C LEU A 54 -1.82 -2.82 -10.24
N ASN A 55 -2.28 -1.89 -11.10
CA ASN A 55 -3.68 -1.91 -11.55
C ASN A 55 -3.98 -3.01 -12.59
N ASN A 56 -2.95 -3.74 -13.04
CA ASN A 56 -3.07 -4.78 -14.07
C ASN A 56 -2.77 -6.19 -13.52
N VAL A 57 -2.66 -6.35 -12.19
CA VAL A 57 -2.43 -7.67 -11.57
C VAL A 57 -3.73 -8.49 -11.49
N ASP A 58 -4.88 -7.82 -11.51
CA ASP A 58 -6.20 -8.43 -11.43
C ASP A 58 -6.42 -9.37 -12.63
N ASN A 59 -6.97 -10.56 -12.38
CA ASN A 59 -7.18 -11.62 -13.38
C ASN A 59 -5.90 -12.15 -14.05
N THR A 60 -4.75 -12.01 -13.39
CA THR A 60 -3.49 -12.62 -13.81
C THR A 60 -2.97 -13.61 -12.75
N GLU A 61 -1.92 -14.36 -13.07
CA GLU A 61 -1.22 -15.20 -12.08
C GLU A 61 -0.63 -14.38 -10.91
N TYR A 62 -0.50 -13.05 -11.08
CA TYR A 62 0.01 -12.12 -10.07
C TYR A 62 -1.10 -11.54 -9.17
N PHE A 63 -2.32 -12.06 -9.20
CA PHE A 63 -3.46 -11.54 -8.42
C PHE A 63 -3.15 -11.35 -6.93
N PHE A 64 -2.39 -12.27 -6.31
CA PHE A 64 -2.00 -12.17 -4.90
C PHE A 64 -1.15 -10.93 -4.59
N ALA A 65 -0.49 -10.33 -5.59
CA ALA A 65 0.21 -9.07 -5.42
C ALA A 65 -0.71 -7.90 -5.05
N ALA A 66 -2.03 -8.00 -5.31
CA ALA A 66 -2.99 -7.00 -4.83
C ALA A 66 -2.94 -6.87 -3.29
N TYR A 67 -2.82 -8.00 -2.58
CA TYR A 67 -2.70 -8.04 -1.13
C TYR A 67 -1.32 -7.55 -0.71
N SER A 68 -0.25 -8.19 -1.20
CA SER A 68 1.12 -7.91 -0.77
C SER A 68 1.56 -6.48 -1.11
N CYS A 69 1.36 -6.02 -2.35
CA CYS A 69 1.69 -4.64 -2.73
C CYS A 69 0.80 -3.63 -2.01
N GLY A 70 -0.50 -3.91 -1.92
CA GLY A 70 -1.41 -2.98 -1.29
C GLY A 70 -1.10 -2.81 0.21
N ARG A 71 -0.81 -3.89 0.95
CA ARG A 71 -0.38 -3.80 2.36
C ARG A 71 0.89 -2.96 2.51
N ILE A 72 1.91 -3.20 1.67
CA ILE A 72 3.16 -2.43 1.74
C ILE A 72 2.94 -0.96 1.42
N ILE A 73 2.11 -0.64 0.41
CA ILE A 73 1.80 0.75 0.07
C ILE A 73 1.04 1.43 1.22
N PHE A 74 0.05 0.77 1.83
CA PHE A 74 -0.67 1.33 2.97
C PHE A 74 0.24 1.53 4.19
N HIS A 75 1.11 0.57 4.50
CA HIS A 75 2.12 0.72 5.53
C HIS A 75 3.04 1.91 5.24
N ALA A 76 3.50 2.04 3.99
CA ALA A 76 4.37 3.12 3.57
C ALA A 76 3.72 4.50 3.70
N MET A 77 2.47 4.64 3.23
CA MET A 77 1.73 5.91 3.32
C MET A 77 1.42 6.24 4.77
N SER A 78 1.04 5.25 5.57
CA SER A 78 0.78 5.45 7.00
C SER A 78 2.02 5.93 7.73
N TYR A 79 3.21 5.38 7.44
CA TYR A 79 4.47 5.84 8.01
C TYR A 79 4.86 7.26 7.55
N GLN A 80 4.72 7.56 6.25
CA GLN A 80 5.09 8.87 5.68
C GLN A 80 4.18 10.01 6.14
N PHE A 81 2.92 9.70 6.40
CA PHE A 81 1.89 10.68 6.76
C PHE A 81 1.38 10.52 8.20
N ASN A 82 2.12 9.81 9.05
CA ASN A 82 1.71 9.53 10.43
C ASN A 82 1.66 10.81 11.26
N GLU A 83 0.50 11.47 11.31
CA GLU A 83 0.32 12.65 12.16
C GLU A 83 -0.02 12.27 13.60
N ASN A 84 -0.78 11.19 13.81
CA ASN A 84 -1.34 10.83 15.11
C ASN A 84 -1.10 9.37 15.50
N ASP A 85 -1.45 8.42 14.61
CA ASP A 85 -1.27 6.98 14.80
C ASP A 85 -1.18 6.25 13.45
N GLN A 86 -0.82 4.96 13.48
CA GLN A 86 -0.67 4.13 12.29
C GLN A 86 -1.95 3.98 11.45
N PHE A 87 -3.12 4.32 11.99
CA PHE A 87 -4.40 4.27 11.28
C PHE A 87 -4.83 5.63 10.71
N ASP A 88 -4.12 6.72 11.02
CA ASP A 88 -4.51 8.09 10.65
C ASP A 88 -4.69 8.26 9.14
N PHE A 89 -3.76 7.74 8.34
CA PHE A 89 -3.87 7.79 6.87
C PHE A 89 -5.14 7.07 6.37
N TRP A 90 -5.41 5.87 6.87
CA TRP A 90 -6.61 5.10 6.51
C TRP A 90 -7.89 5.80 6.97
N ASN A 91 -7.89 6.36 8.18
CA ASN A 91 -9.02 7.11 8.73
C ASN A 91 -9.33 8.34 7.87
N LYS A 92 -8.30 9.08 7.43
CA LYS A 92 -8.44 10.21 6.49
C LYS A 92 -9.03 9.75 5.16
N LEU A 93 -8.57 8.61 4.65
CA LEU A 93 -9.06 8.03 3.39
C LEU A 93 -10.56 7.73 3.45
N VAL A 94 -10.99 6.99 4.46
CA VAL A 94 -12.40 6.62 4.63
C VAL A 94 -13.30 7.84 4.89
N ARG A 95 -12.83 8.81 5.69
CA ARG A 95 -13.60 10.02 6.00
C ARG A 95 -13.70 11.01 4.84
N SER A 96 -12.74 10.97 3.91
CA SER A 96 -12.75 11.81 2.71
C SER A 96 -13.80 11.38 1.68
N SER A 97 -14.38 10.18 1.85
CA SER A 97 -15.36 9.64 0.91
C SER A 97 -16.79 10.01 1.28
N PRO A 98 -17.53 10.67 0.37
CA PRO A 98 -18.93 11.05 0.59
C PRO A 98 -19.92 9.87 0.43
N VAL A 99 -19.46 8.68 0.04
CA VAL A 99 -20.30 7.50 -0.27
C VAL A 99 -19.72 6.25 0.42
N SER A 100 -20.50 5.17 0.55
CA SER A 100 -20.06 3.89 1.13
C SER A 100 -18.78 3.33 0.46
N GLY A 101 -17.62 3.49 1.10
CA GLY A 101 -16.31 3.02 0.62
C GLY A 101 -15.30 4.17 0.48
N TYR A 102 -14.16 3.91 -0.14
CA TYR A 102 -13.18 4.92 -0.56
C TYR A 102 -12.60 4.54 -1.92
N SER A 103 -12.08 5.51 -2.65
CA SER A 103 -11.71 5.41 -4.05
C SER A 103 -10.23 5.67 -4.29
N ILE A 104 -9.77 5.29 -5.48
CA ILE A 104 -8.41 5.58 -5.92
C ILE A 104 -8.18 7.09 -6.07
N GLU A 105 -9.21 7.87 -6.39
CA GLU A 105 -9.17 9.33 -6.46
C GLU A 105 -8.95 9.97 -5.09
N GLU A 106 -9.63 9.49 -4.05
CA GLU A 106 -9.39 9.95 -2.67
C GLU A 106 -7.99 9.59 -2.19
N PHE A 107 -7.52 8.38 -2.51
CA PHE A 107 -6.15 7.96 -2.21
C PHE A 107 -5.12 8.87 -2.89
N LYS A 108 -5.30 9.17 -4.18
CA LYS A 108 -4.46 10.13 -4.93
C LYS A 108 -4.49 11.51 -4.29
N ASN A 109 -5.67 12.01 -3.91
CA ASN A 109 -5.84 13.32 -3.28
C ASN A 109 -5.12 13.41 -1.94
N LEU A 110 -5.11 12.35 -1.15
CA LEU A 110 -4.35 12.32 0.10
C LEU A 110 -2.84 12.36 -0.15
N ILE A 111 -2.35 11.59 -1.13
CA ILE A 111 -0.93 11.63 -1.50
C ILE A 111 -0.52 13.03 -1.97
N THR A 112 -1.33 13.67 -2.82
CA THR A 112 -0.99 15.00 -3.36
C THR A 112 -1.09 16.11 -2.32
N THR A 113 -2.07 16.05 -1.41
CA THR A 113 -2.27 17.07 -0.38
C THR A 113 -1.19 17.01 0.70
N ASN A 114 -0.73 15.81 1.06
CA ASN A 114 0.24 15.61 2.14
C ASN A 114 1.69 15.57 1.65
N SER A 115 1.94 15.42 0.35
CA SER A 115 3.29 15.46 -0.21
C SER A 115 3.74 16.89 -0.50
N LYS A 116 4.91 17.26 0.01
CA LYS A 116 5.57 18.54 -0.33
C LYS A 116 6.01 18.64 -1.80
N THR A 117 6.01 17.51 -2.53
CA THR A 117 6.47 17.43 -3.93
C THR A 117 5.56 16.53 -4.76
N ASN A 118 5.48 16.78 -6.07
CA ASN A 118 4.76 15.88 -6.98
C ASN A 118 5.44 14.51 -7.15
N LYS A 119 6.68 14.34 -6.69
CA LYS A 119 7.46 13.11 -6.87
C LYS A 119 6.76 11.88 -6.32
N LEU A 120 6.18 11.97 -5.11
CA LEU A 120 5.51 10.83 -4.49
C LEU A 120 4.30 10.36 -5.30
N TYR A 121 3.52 11.31 -5.81
CA TYR A 121 2.40 11.04 -6.71
C TYR A 121 2.86 10.46 -8.06
N ASP A 122 3.95 10.98 -8.62
CA ASP A 122 4.52 10.47 -9.87
C ASP A 122 5.01 9.04 -9.73
N ASP A 123 5.65 8.71 -8.60
CA ASP A 123 6.11 7.35 -8.31
C ASP A 123 4.89 6.43 -8.09
N PHE A 124 3.88 6.85 -7.32
CA PHE A 124 2.63 6.10 -7.17
C PHE A 124 1.94 5.82 -8.52
N LYS A 125 1.88 6.82 -9.40
CA LYS A 125 1.32 6.67 -10.75
C LYS A 125 2.08 5.63 -11.57
N LYS A 126 3.42 5.65 -11.52
CA LYS A 126 4.25 4.65 -12.23
C LYS A 126 4.04 3.24 -11.69
N VAL A 127 3.97 3.07 -10.36
CA VAL A 127 3.66 1.77 -9.71
C VAL A 127 2.34 1.21 -10.22
N THR A 128 1.32 2.05 -10.30
CA THR A 128 -0.05 1.62 -10.60
C THR A 128 -0.30 1.41 -12.08
N THR A 129 0.36 2.16 -12.98
CA THR A 129 -0.02 2.16 -14.42
C THR A 129 1.09 1.81 -15.40
N SER A 130 2.36 1.66 -14.99
CA SER A 130 3.47 1.47 -15.93
C SER A 130 4.26 0.20 -15.65
N GLU A 131 4.10 -0.83 -16.50
CA GLU A 131 4.85 -2.09 -16.37
C GLU A 131 6.37 -1.86 -16.41
N GLN A 132 6.85 -0.95 -17.28
CA GLN A 132 8.27 -0.63 -17.41
C GLN A 132 8.88 0.01 -16.14
N TYR A 133 8.11 0.83 -15.43
CA TYR A 133 8.63 1.64 -14.31
C TYR A 133 8.11 1.20 -12.95
N ALA A 134 7.20 0.22 -12.88
CA ALA A 134 6.49 -0.15 -11.67
C ALA A 134 7.44 -0.51 -10.52
N LEU A 135 8.36 -1.47 -10.73
CA LEU A 135 9.32 -1.87 -9.70
C LEU A 135 10.21 -0.70 -9.23
N GLY A 136 10.76 0.06 -10.17
CA GLY A 136 11.65 1.17 -9.83
C GLY A 136 10.93 2.24 -9.01
N ALA A 137 9.71 2.59 -9.41
CA ALA A 137 8.88 3.55 -8.70
C ALA A 137 8.41 3.00 -7.34
N PHE A 138 8.13 1.71 -7.22
CA PHE A 138 7.75 1.08 -5.97
C PHE A 138 8.86 1.22 -4.93
N ARG A 139 10.10 0.88 -5.31
CA ARG A 139 11.28 1.08 -4.45
C ARG A 139 11.43 2.52 -3.99
N MET A 140 11.15 3.49 -4.86
CA MET A 140 11.20 4.91 -4.49
C MET A 140 10.04 5.34 -3.58
N LEU A 141 8.85 4.77 -3.79
CA LEU A 141 7.64 5.05 -3.01
C LEU A 141 7.79 4.56 -1.56
N VAL A 142 8.41 3.39 -1.37
CA VAL A 142 8.52 2.69 -0.08
C VAL A 142 9.90 2.82 0.58
N GLY A 143 10.92 3.26 -0.17
CA GLY A 143 12.33 3.21 0.23
C GLY A 143 12.74 4.15 1.37
N SER A 144 11.82 4.96 1.89
CA SER A 144 12.01 5.75 3.11
C SER A 144 11.54 5.03 4.38
N ILE A 145 10.98 3.82 4.27
CA ILE A 145 10.59 2.98 5.40
C ILE A 145 11.64 1.88 5.57
N ASP A 146 12.11 1.69 6.82
CA ASP A 146 12.95 0.56 7.21
C ASP A 146 12.11 -0.73 7.21
N ILE A 147 11.75 -1.21 6.02
CA ILE A 147 11.08 -2.51 5.83
C ILE A 147 12.06 -3.67 6.16
N ILE A 148 13.35 -3.37 6.22
CA ILE A 148 14.45 -4.32 6.46
C ILE A 148 15.26 -3.86 7.69
N SER A 149 14.64 -3.82 8.88
CA SER A 149 15.38 -3.63 10.13
C SER A 149 15.31 -4.86 11.05
N THR A 150 15.61 -6.06 10.56
CA THR A 150 16.05 -7.19 11.41
C THR A 150 16.86 -8.21 10.62
N LYS A 151 18.10 -7.86 10.27
CA LYS A 151 19.20 -8.82 10.21
C LYS A 151 20.31 -8.33 11.15
N LYS A 152 20.11 -8.55 12.45
CA LYS A 152 21.20 -8.58 13.44
C LYS A 152 20.95 -9.74 14.37
#